data_AF-A0A7C5N6J4-F1
#
_entry.id   AF-A0A7C5N6J4-F1
#
_cell.length_a   1.000
_cell.length_b   1.000
_cell.length_c   1.000
_cell.angle_alpha   90.00
_cell.angle_beta   90.00
_cell.angle_gamma   90.00
#
_symmetry.space_group_name_H-M   'P 1'
#
loop_
_entity.id
_entity.type
_entity.pdbx_description
1 polymer ?
#
loop_
_entity_poly.entity_id
_entity_poly.type
_entity_poly.pdbx_seq_one_letter_code
_entity_poly.pdbx_strand_id
1 'polypeptide(L)'
;MSPHDRVRPTRRAERWLLGAILLSAITLGAPEASACHNGVERAVPITRLVSRAADALSRHRPARAARLASRAIRRLRSGRRGARRRLLLGRSKQVLALATLRLDGAVNYERGVVVPSMNATARRRALRWALGILEYGYSSDQGPISTARYAEGLAHFPSQRARARTLLSRLHRADVMPDAYAYRALAAVSDDPAERAEALRACRRRAGARAGSVCTVTEPGDG
;
A
#
# COMPACT_ATOMS: atom_id res chain seq x y z
N MET A 1 -38.19 44.03 -54.35
CA MET A 1 -38.47 44.09 -52.90
C MET A 1 -37.13 43.99 -52.18
N SER A 2 -36.30 45.03 -52.23
CA SER A 2 -36.31 46.26 -51.42
C SER A 2 -35.89 46.05 -49.96
N PRO A 3 -34.64 46.40 -49.62
CA PRO A 3 -34.09 46.47 -48.27
C PRO A 3 -34.29 47.88 -47.66
N HIS A 4 -34.63 47.96 -46.38
CA HIS A 4 -34.66 49.17 -45.53
C HIS A 4 -35.05 48.69 -44.12
N ASP A 5 -34.66 49.23 -42.98
CA ASP A 5 -33.69 50.22 -42.51
C ASP A 5 -33.90 50.28 -40.98
N ARG A 6 -32.88 50.69 -40.21
CA ARG A 6 -32.87 51.32 -38.84
C ARG A 6 -31.65 50.81 -38.02
N VAL A 7 -30.53 51.53 -37.79
CA VAL A 7 -30.30 52.90 -37.24
C VAL A 7 -30.82 52.92 -35.77
N ARG A 8 -30.06 53.11 -34.68
CA ARG A 8 -28.95 54.06 -34.36
C ARG A 8 -28.38 53.83 -32.92
N PRO A 9 -27.56 54.73 -32.29
CA PRO A 9 -26.25 54.39 -31.73
C PRO A 9 -26.13 54.68 -30.21
N THR A 10 -24.96 54.49 -29.62
CA THR A 10 -24.36 55.29 -28.52
C THR A 10 -23.08 54.59 -28.07
N ARG A 11 -22.03 55.22 -27.56
CA ARG A 11 -21.49 56.58 -27.50
C ARG A 11 -20.09 56.38 -26.87
N ARG A 12 -19.14 57.25 -27.21
CA ARG A 12 -17.95 57.61 -26.44
C ARG A 12 -16.81 56.59 -26.35
N ALA A 13 -15.80 56.80 -27.18
CA ALA A 13 -14.42 56.62 -26.76
C ALA A 13 -13.61 57.81 -27.30
N GLU A 14 -13.72 58.94 -26.58
CA GLU A 14 -12.77 60.03 -26.71
C GLU A 14 -11.44 59.61 -26.08
N ARG A 15 -10.41 59.61 -26.92
CA ARG A 15 -9.14 60.32 -26.72
C ARG A 15 -8.54 60.26 -25.32
N TRP A 16 -7.49 59.44 -25.14
CA TRP A 16 -6.27 59.81 -24.41
C TRP A 16 -5.12 59.00 -25.06
N LEU A 17 -4.28 59.61 -25.90
CA LEU A 17 -2.93 60.10 -25.54
C LEU A 17 -2.09 58.95 -24.94
N LEU A 18 -1.27 58.25 -25.77
CA LEU A 18 0.13 58.59 -26.05
C LEU A 18 0.89 59.12 -24.81
N GLY A 19 1.86 58.33 -24.36
CA GLY A 19 2.78 58.61 -23.26
C GLY A 19 3.18 57.28 -22.60
N ALA A 20 3.94 56.42 -23.25
CA ALA A 20 5.41 56.47 -23.32
C ALA A 20 6.06 56.66 -21.93
N ILE A 21 6.94 55.70 -21.61
CA ILE A 21 8.06 55.81 -20.65
C ILE A 21 7.68 55.55 -19.19
N LEU A 22 7.88 54.29 -18.76
CA LEU A 22 8.81 53.95 -17.67
C LEU A 22 8.85 52.43 -17.51
N LEU A 23 9.85 51.83 -18.15
CA LEU A 23 10.31 50.48 -17.91
C LEU A 23 11.04 50.47 -16.55
N SER A 24 10.29 50.65 -15.46
CA SER A 24 10.82 50.41 -14.12
C SER A 24 10.75 48.92 -13.87
N ALA A 25 11.87 48.25 -14.09
CA ALA A 25 12.13 46.92 -13.56
C ALA A 25 12.03 46.99 -12.04
N ILE A 26 10.83 46.83 -11.51
CA ILE A 26 10.63 46.55 -10.09
C ILE A 26 10.99 45.07 -9.92
N THR A 27 12.25 44.81 -9.62
CA THR A 27 12.65 43.60 -8.91
C THR A 27 12.07 43.69 -7.49
N LEU A 28 10.75 43.54 -7.39
CA LEU A 28 10.09 43.15 -6.16
C LEU A 28 10.54 41.71 -5.95
N GLY A 29 11.61 41.56 -5.17
CA GLY A 29 11.87 40.31 -4.48
C GLY A 29 10.55 39.92 -3.82
N ALA A 30 9.90 38.91 -4.37
CA ALA A 30 8.79 38.28 -3.71
C ALA A 30 9.33 37.90 -2.33
N PRO A 31 8.75 38.40 -1.21
CA PRO A 31 8.97 37.70 0.03
C PRO A 31 8.52 36.27 -0.27
N GLU A 32 9.41 35.31 -0.09
CA GLU A 32 9.03 33.91 -0.10
C GLU A 32 7.83 33.81 0.85
N ALA A 33 6.64 33.70 0.27
CA ALA A 33 5.45 33.31 0.99
C ALA A 33 5.64 31.83 1.28
N SER A 34 6.58 31.56 2.19
CA SER A 34 6.71 30.35 2.96
C SER A 34 5.48 30.31 3.85
N ALA A 35 4.35 29.96 3.23
CA ALA A 35 3.28 29.25 3.89
C ALA A 35 3.77 27.82 4.15
N CYS A 36 4.95 27.67 4.79
CA CYS A 36 5.20 26.59 5.71
C CYS A 36 4.24 26.83 6.88
N HIS A 37 2.97 26.56 6.64
CA HIS A 37 2.06 26.21 7.70
C HIS A 37 2.68 24.98 8.34
N ASN A 38 3.50 25.22 9.37
CA ASN A 38 3.93 24.24 10.34
C ASN A 38 2.67 23.88 11.14
N GLY A 39 1.71 23.26 10.45
CA GLY A 39 0.66 22.50 11.07
C GLY A 39 1.40 21.41 11.81
N VAL A 40 1.69 21.67 13.07
CA VAL A 40 2.18 20.64 13.97
C VAL A 40 1.00 19.70 14.12
N GLU A 41 0.88 18.76 13.18
CA GLU A 41 -0.09 17.69 13.28
C GLU A 41 0.37 16.92 14.51
N ARG A 42 -0.22 17.22 15.67
CA ARG A 42 -0.04 16.45 16.88
C ARG A 42 -0.51 15.06 16.52
N ALA A 43 0.44 14.22 16.11
CA ALA A 43 0.16 12.87 15.67
C ALA A 43 -0.57 12.21 16.83
N VAL A 44 -1.89 12.09 16.68
CA VAL A 44 -2.73 11.43 17.67
C VAL A 44 -2.06 10.08 17.92
N PRO A 45 -1.81 9.68 19.18
CA PRO A 45 -0.93 8.55 19.50
C PRO A 45 -1.20 7.27 18.70
N ILE A 46 -2.43 7.11 18.21
CA ILE A 46 -2.87 6.00 17.38
C ILE A 46 -2.33 6.03 15.94
N THR A 47 -2.26 7.18 15.26
CA THR A 47 -1.72 7.29 13.89
C THR A 47 -0.25 6.86 13.88
N ARG A 48 0.53 7.33 14.86
CA ARG A 48 1.93 6.94 15.06
C ARG A 48 2.07 5.42 15.27
N LEU A 49 1.13 4.79 15.97
CA LEU A 49 1.16 3.34 16.20
C LEU A 49 0.91 2.54 14.91
N VAL A 50 -0.05 2.97 14.07
CA VAL A 50 -0.30 2.36 12.76
C VAL A 50 0.90 2.51 11.83
N SER A 51 1.50 3.71 11.78
CA SER A 51 2.71 3.95 10.98
C SER A 51 3.89 3.10 11.45
N ARG A 52 4.11 2.96 12.76
CA ARG A 52 5.15 2.05 13.30
C ARG A 52 4.89 0.57 12.97
N ALA A 53 3.63 0.15 12.91
CA ALA A 53 3.29 -1.21 12.50
C ALA A 53 3.63 -1.44 11.02
N ALA A 54 3.30 -0.48 10.15
CA ALA A 54 3.64 -0.52 8.73
C ALA A 54 5.16 -0.48 8.48
N ASP A 55 5.89 0.40 9.18
CA ASP A 55 7.36 0.47 9.12
C ASP A 55 8.02 -0.83 9.61
N ALA A 56 7.50 -1.45 10.68
CA ALA A 56 7.99 -2.75 11.10
C ALA A 56 7.79 -3.83 10.01
N LEU A 57 6.67 -3.79 9.28
CA LEU A 57 6.41 -4.73 8.20
C LEU A 57 7.34 -4.50 6.99
N SER A 58 7.56 -3.23 6.60
CA SER A 58 8.46 -2.89 5.48
C SER A 58 9.92 -3.24 5.79
N ARG A 59 10.32 -3.21 7.06
CA ARG A 59 11.66 -3.65 7.52
C ARG A 59 11.78 -5.16 7.74
N HIS A 60 10.88 -5.96 7.17
CA HIS A 60 10.87 -7.43 7.29
C HIS A 60 10.79 -7.93 8.74
N ARG A 61 10.04 -7.25 9.62
CA ARG A 61 9.82 -7.64 11.03
C ARG A 61 8.35 -7.98 11.29
N PRO A 62 7.79 -9.04 10.67
CA PRO A 62 6.36 -9.33 10.72
C PRO A 62 5.84 -9.58 12.15
N ALA A 63 6.63 -10.22 13.04
CA ALA A 63 6.22 -10.43 14.44
C ALA A 63 6.02 -9.11 15.21
N ARG A 64 6.87 -8.11 14.95
CA ARG A 64 6.72 -6.77 15.53
C ARG A 64 5.53 -6.04 14.91
N ALA A 65 5.35 -6.14 13.59
CA ALA A 65 4.21 -5.56 12.89
C ALA A 65 2.88 -6.09 13.43
N ALA A 66 2.74 -7.41 13.61
CA ALA A 66 1.55 -8.05 14.16
C ALA A 66 1.19 -7.52 15.56
N ARG A 67 2.17 -7.44 16.47
CA ARG A 67 1.98 -6.90 17.82
C ARG A 67 1.50 -5.45 17.81
N LEU A 68 2.14 -4.59 17.03
CA LEU A 68 1.79 -3.17 16.94
C LEU A 68 0.42 -2.95 16.29
N ALA A 69 0.13 -3.67 15.19
CA ALA A 69 -1.14 -3.59 14.48
C ALA A 69 -2.30 -4.08 15.35
N SER A 70 -2.16 -5.20 16.06
CA SER A 70 -3.20 -5.68 16.99
C SER A 70 -3.45 -4.70 18.14
N ARG A 71 -2.39 -4.11 18.71
CA ARG A 71 -2.53 -3.04 19.71
C ARG A 71 -3.27 -1.82 19.15
N ALA A 72 -2.99 -1.43 17.91
CA ALA A 72 -3.71 -0.35 17.23
C ALA A 72 -5.20 -0.69 17.03
N ILE A 73 -5.51 -1.90 16.56
CA ILE A 73 -6.89 -2.37 16.38
C ILE A 73 -7.68 -2.30 17.69
N ARG A 74 -7.11 -2.77 18.81
CA ARG A 74 -7.77 -2.71 20.13
C ARG A 74 -8.09 -1.28 20.56
N ARG A 75 -7.12 -0.37 20.44
CA ARG A 75 -7.31 1.06 20.77
C ARG A 75 -8.30 1.77 19.85
N LEU A 76 -8.30 1.41 18.56
CA LEU A 76 -9.27 1.94 17.61
C LEU A 76 -10.67 1.44 17.94
N ARG A 77 -10.84 0.17 18.35
CA ARG A 77 -12.16 -0.39 18.69
C ARG A 77 -12.88 0.41 19.78
N SER A 78 -12.19 0.83 20.84
CA SER A 78 -12.76 1.58 21.96
C SER A 78 -12.97 3.08 21.72
N GLY A 79 -12.49 3.65 20.61
CA GLY A 79 -12.60 5.08 20.31
C GLY A 79 -13.91 5.48 19.62
N ARG A 80 -14.20 6.79 19.61
CA ARG A 80 -15.33 7.42 18.89
C ARG A 80 -15.36 7.02 17.41
N ARG A 81 -16.56 6.77 16.89
CA ARG A 81 -16.79 6.39 15.48
C ARG A 81 -16.47 7.56 14.54
N GLY A 82 -15.95 7.29 13.35
CA GLY A 82 -15.63 8.31 12.34
C GLY A 82 -14.82 7.75 11.15
N ALA A 83 -14.76 8.51 10.05
CA ALA A 83 -14.07 8.11 8.82
C ALA A 83 -12.57 7.84 9.03
N ARG A 84 -11.85 8.76 9.71
CA ARG A 84 -10.42 8.59 10.05
C ARG A 84 -10.17 7.29 10.81
N ARG A 85 -11.01 6.96 11.79
CA ARG A 85 -10.92 5.71 12.56
C ARG A 85 -11.10 4.48 11.67
N ARG A 86 -12.08 4.49 10.76
CA ARG A 86 -12.31 3.37 9.82
C ARG A 86 -11.10 3.13 8.93
N LEU A 87 -10.51 4.20 8.39
CA LEU A 87 -9.29 4.14 7.57
C LEU A 87 -8.12 3.54 8.36
N LEU A 88 -7.84 4.06 9.56
CA LEU A 88 -6.76 3.54 10.41
C LEU A 88 -6.98 2.09 10.83
N LEU A 89 -8.24 1.70 11.07
CA LEU A 89 -8.60 0.33 11.41
C LEU A 89 -8.38 -0.61 10.22
N GLY A 90 -8.81 -0.21 9.02
CA GLY A 90 -8.56 -0.94 7.77
C GLY A 90 -7.07 -1.15 7.52
N ARG A 91 -6.28 -0.07 7.60
CA ARG A 91 -4.82 -0.14 7.45
C ARG A 91 -4.16 -1.04 8.49
N SER A 92 -4.59 -0.98 9.75
CA SER A 92 -4.07 -1.86 10.80
C SER A 92 -4.41 -3.33 10.54
N LYS A 93 -5.62 -3.64 10.08
CA LYS A 93 -6.01 -5.00 9.70
C LYS A 93 -5.19 -5.52 8.53
N GLN A 94 -4.95 -4.70 7.51
CA GLN A 94 -4.09 -5.07 6.37
C GLN A 94 -2.66 -5.39 6.81
N VAL A 95 -2.05 -4.56 7.68
CA VAL A 95 -0.70 -4.84 8.22
C VAL A 95 -0.67 -6.14 9.01
N LEU A 96 -1.70 -6.39 9.84
CA LEU A 96 -1.80 -7.64 10.60
C LEU A 96 -2.01 -8.86 9.69
N ALA A 97 -2.83 -8.74 8.65
CA ALA A 97 -3.05 -9.81 7.68
C ALA A 97 -1.76 -10.21 6.96
N LEU A 98 -0.99 -9.24 6.44
CA LEU A 98 0.31 -9.50 5.82
C LEU A 98 1.31 -10.10 6.81
N ALA A 99 1.36 -9.61 8.05
CA ALA A 99 2.21 -10.20 9.07
C ALA A 99 1.83 -11.66 9.36
N THR A 100 0.53 -11.98 9.39
CA THR A 100 0.04 -13.36 9.54
C THR A 100 0.47 -14.26 8.39
N LEU A 101 0.36 -13.82 7.13
CA LEU A 101 0.86 -14.58 5.97
C LEU A 101 2.38 -14.84 6.07
N ARG A 102 3.14 -13.79 6.37
CA ARG A 102 4.61 -13.85 6.42
C ARG A 102 5.16 -14.66 7.60
N LEU A 103 4.33 -14.93 8.58
CA LEU A 103 4.57 -15.84 9.70
C LEU A 103 3.84 -17.18 9.53
N ASP A 104 3.37 -17.47 8.31
CA ASP A 104 2.72 -18.72 7.93
C ASP A 104 1.60 -19.13 8.91
N GLY A 105 0.74 -18.17 9.25
CA GLY A 105 -0.40 -18.38 10.13
C GLY A 105 -0.07 -18.56 11.61
N ALA A 106 1.20 -18.52 12.02
CA ALA A 106 1.62 -18.68 13.42
C ALA A 106 1.35 -17.43 14.29
N VAL A 107 0.23 -16.74 14.05
CA VAL A 107 -0.19 -15.53 14.74
C VAL A 107 -1.61 -15.70 15.24
N ASN A 108 -1.81 -15.56 16.55
CA ASN A 108 -3.14 -15.32 17.08
C ASN A 108 -3.51 -13.87 16.71
N TYR A 109 -4.24 -13.68 15.62
CA TYR A 109 -4.57 -12.35 15.08
C TYR A 109 -5.45 -11.53 16.03
N GLU A 110 -6.19 -12.15 16.94
CA GLU A 110 -7.00 -11.44 17.94
C GLU A 110 -6.11 -10.77 18.99
N ARG A 111 -5.07 -11.48 19.45
CA ARG A 111 -4.13 -10.98 20.48
C ARG A 111 -2.91 -10.27 19.88
N GLY A 112 -2.58 -10.55 18.61
CA GLY A 112 -1.38 -10.08 17.91
C GLY A 112 -0.10 -10.73 18.39
N VAL A 113 -0.18 -11.96 18.88
CA VAL A 113 0.94 -12.71 19.47
C VAL A 113 1.34 -13.84 18.53
N VAL A 114 2.65 -14.00 18.32
CA VAL A 114 3.20 -15.14 17.58
C VAL A 114 3.14 -16.36 18.49
N VAL A 115 2.57 -17.44 17.99
CA VAL A 115 2.42 -18.71 18.73
C VAL A 115 3.09 -19.79 17.87
N PRO A 116 4.38 -20.10 18.09
CA PRO A 116 5.11 -21.08 17.27
C PRO A 116 4.47 -22.48 17.30
N SER A 117 3.94 -22.89 18.45
CA SER A 117 3.24 -24.17 18.65
C SER A 117 1.77 -24.16 18.21
N MET A 118 1.36 -23.21 17.36
CA MET A 118 -0.01 -23.14 16.88
C MET A 118 -0.32 -24.35 15.98
N ASN A 119 -1.37 -25.11 16.31
CA ASN A 119 -1.77 -26.26 15.51
C ASN A 119 -2.19 -25.87 14.08
N ALA A 120 -2.11 -26.84 13.16
CA ALA A 120 -2.37 -26.63 11.73
C ALA A 120 -3.77 -26.02 11.45
N THR A 121 -4.80 -26.44 12.19
CA THR A 121 -6.17 -25.92 12.02
C THR A 121 -6.27 -24.44 12.40
N ALA A 122 -5.64 -24.03 13.50
CA ALA A 122 -5.59 -22.64 13.92
C ALA A 122 -4.75 -21.78 12.96
N ARG A 123 -3.61 -22.30 12.46
CA ARG A 123 -2.81 -21.64 11.43
C ARG A 123 -3.63 -21.41 10.15
N ARG A 124 -4.32 -22.45 9.65
CA ARG A 124 -5.22 -22.36 8.49
C ARG A 124 -6.36 -21.35 8.71
N ARG A 125 -6.93 -21.28 9.91
CA ARG A 125 -7.95 -20.26 10.24
C ARG A 125 -7.37 -18.85 10.18
N ALA A 126 -6.17 -18.63 10.73
CA ALA A 126 -5.50 -17.34 10.68
C ALA A 126 -5.15 -16.92 9.25
N LEU A 127 -4.67 -17.86 8.41
CA LEU A 127 -4.41 -17.62 6.99
C LEU A 127 -5.69 -17.27 6.21
N ARG A 128 -6.80 -17.99 6.44
CA ARG A 128 -8.10 -17.66 5.80
C ARG A 128 -8.60 -16.28 6.20
N TRP A 129 -8.51 -15.93 7.48
CA TRP A 129 -8.82 -14.58 7.95
C TRP A 129 -7.97 -13.53 7.24
N ALA A 130 -6.64 -13.75 7.15
CA ALA A 130 -5.73 -12.83 6.49
C ALA A 130 -6.07 -12.66 5.01
N LEU A 131 -6.34 -13.76 4.30
CA LEU A 131 -6.74 -13.75 2.89
C LEU A 131 -8.00 -12.91 2.68
N GLY A 132 -9.04 -13.09 3.50
CA GLY A 132 -10.29 -12.30 3.38
C GLY A 132 -10.08 -10.79 3.58
N ILE A 133 -9.15 -10.37 4.44
CA ILE A 133 -8.80 -8.95 4.59
C ILE A 133 -8.11 -8.39 3.34
N LEU A 134 -7.24 -9.19 2.70
CA LEU A 134 -6.49 -8.78 1.52
C LEU A 134 -7.34 -8.82 0.26
N GLU A 135 -8.27 -9.76 0.17
CA GLU A 135 -9.27 -9.84 -0.89
C GLU A 135 -10.13 -8.58 -0.94
N TYR A 136 -10.62 -8.12 0.22
CA TYR A 136 -11.35 -6.84 0.27
C TYR A 136 -10.53 -5.67 -0.28
N GLY A 137 -9.22 -5.64 0.02
CA GLY A 137 -8.31 -4.64 -0.52
C GLY A 137 -8.15 -4.74 -2.04
N TYR A 138 -7.95 -5.95 -2.57
CA TYR A 138 -7.87 -6.22 -4.00
C TYR A 138 -9.16 -5.88 -4.75
N SER A 139 -10.32 -6.21 -4.19
CA SER A 139 -11.62 -5.89 -4.80
C SER A 139 -11.92 -4.39 -4.81
N SER A 140 -11.35 -3.62 -3.86
CA SER A 140 -11.52 -2.16 -3.81
C SER A 140 -10.57 -1.41 -4.74
N ASP A 141 -9.38 -1.95 -4.96
CA ASP A 141 -8.34 -1.39 -5.82
C ASP A 141 -7.51 -2.55 -6.38
N GLN A 142 -7.49 -2.72 -7.71
CA GLN A 142 -6.74 -3.79 -8.38
C GLN A 142 -5.32 -3.34 -8.81
N GLY A 143 -4.76 -2.33 -8.16
CA GLY A 143 -3.38 -1.91 -8.39
C GLY A 143 -2.32 -2.99 -8.10
N PRO A 144 -1.05 -2.75 -8.47
CA PRO A 144 0.03 -3.73 -8.31
C PRO A 144 0.24 -4.19 -6.86
N ILE A 145 0.14 -3.26 -5.90
CA ILE A 145 0.38 -3.54 -4.48
C ILE A 145 -0.70 -4.45 -3.90
N SER A 146 -1.97 -4.15 -4.13
CA SER A 146 -3.10 -4.96 -3.63
C SER A 146 -3.16 -6.32 -4.31
N THR A 147 -2.90 -6.36 -5.63
CA THR A 147 -2.79 -7.60 -6.42
C THR A 147 -1.70 -8.53 -5.86
N ALA A 148 -0.48 -8.02 -5.66
CA ALA A 148 0.63 -8.81 -5.15
C ALA A 148 0.35 -9.37 -3.75
N ARG A 149 -0.24 -8.55 -2.87
CA ARG A 149 -0.58 -8.94 -1.49
C ARG A 149 -1.68 -10.00 -1.45
N TYR A 150 -2.71 -9.86 -2.27
CA TYR A 150 -3.75 -10.87 -2.39
C TYR A 150 -3.18 -12.18 -2.94
N ALA A 151 -2.34 -12.11 -3.98
CA ALA A 151 -1.70 -13.29 -4.55
C ALA A 151 -0.68 -13.96 -3.60
N GLU A 152 0.05 -13.19 -2.76
CA GLU A 152 0.84 -13.72 -1.64
C GLU A 152 -0.04 -14.56 -0.70
N GLY A 153 -1.27 -14.11 -0.42
CA GLY A 153 -2.24 -14.86 0.38
C GLY A 153 -2.72 -16.15 -0.31
N LEU A 154 -3.04 -16.08 -1.61
CA LEU A 154 -3.48 -17.25 -2.38
C LEU A 154 -2.40 -18.35 -2.43
N ALA A 155 -1.13 -17.98 -2.44
CA ALA A 155 0.00 -18.92 -2.49
C ALA A 155 0.03 -19.92 -1.30
N HIS A 156 -0.58 -19.58 -0.16
CA HIS A 156 -0.69 -20.48 0.99
C HIS A 156 -1.75 -21.58 0.83
N PHE A 157 -2.55 -21.57 -0.23
CA PHE A 157 -3.65 -22.51 -0.44
C PHE A 157 -3.40 -23.32 -1.72
N PRO A 158 -3.20 -24.66 -1.63
CA PRO A 158 -2.90 -25.49 -2.80
C PRO A 158 -3.86 -25.32 -3.98
N SER A 159 -5.17 -25.28 -3.68
CA SER A 159 -6.23 -25.09 -4.70
C SER A 159 -6.22 -23.72 -5.38
N GLN A 160 -5.45 -22.76 -4.86
CA GLN A 160 -5.37 -21.39 -5.38
C GLN A 160 -3.98 -21.05 -5.97
N ARG A 161 -3.02 -21.99 -5.94
CA ARG A 161 -1.63 -21.76 -6.41
C ARG A 161 -1.56 -21.31 -7.86
N ALA A 162 -2.36 -21.92 -8.74
CA ALA A 162 -2.42 -21.54 -10.15
C ALA A 162 -2.85 -20.07 -10.33
N ARG A 163 -3.87 -19.62 -9.59
CA ARG A 163 -4.32 -18.23 -9.61
C ARG A 163 -3.28 -17.27 -9.03
N ALA A 164 -2.62 -17.65 -7.93
CA ALA A 164 -1.52 -16.89 -7.35
C ALA A 164 -0.39 -16.68 -8.37
N ARG A 165 0.03 -17.76 -9.04
CA ARG A 165 1.05 -17.73 -10.09
C ARG A 165 0.67 -16.76 -11.21
N THR A 166 -0.52 -16.89 -11.79
CA THR A 166 -0.98 -15.99 -12.86
C THR A 166 -0.88 -14.51 -12.48
N LEU A 167 -1.34 -14.14 -11.29
CA LEU A 167 -1.29 -12.75 -10.82
C LEU A 167 0.16 -12.28 -10.61
N LEU A 168 1.00 -13.08 -9.95
CA LEU A 168 2.38 -12.72 -9.63
C LEU A 168 3.28 -12.68 -10.86
N SER A 169 3.16 -13.65 -11.78
CA SER A 169 3.90 -13.66 -13.05
C SER A 169 3.55 -12.45 -13.92
N ARG A 170 2.28 -12.03 -13.93
CA ARG A 170 1.86 -10.80 -14.63
C ARG A 170 2.55 -9.56 -14.05
N LEU A 171 2.60 -9.43 -12.73
CA LEU A 171 3.28 -8.31 -12.07
C LEU A 171 4.80 -8.35 -12.29
N HIS A 172 5.40 -9.54 -12.28
CA HIS A 172 6.82 -9.77 -12.55
C HIS A 172 7.20 -9.33 -13.97
N ARG A 173 6.47 -9.79 -14.99
CA ARG A 173 6.71 -9.43 -16.40
C ARG A 173 6.53 -7.94 -16.68
N ALA A 174 5.66 -7.27 -15.93
CA ALA A 174 5.45 -5.83 -16.03
C ALA A 174 6.41 -5.00 -15.15
N ASP A 175 7.34 -5.63 -14.44
CA ASP A 175 8.29 -5.00 -13.50
C ASP A 175 7.63 -4.09 -12.44
N VAL A 176 6.43 -4.45 -11.98
CA VAL A 176 5.66 -3.70 -10.97
C VAL A 176 5.51 -4.45 -9.65
N MET A 177 6.37 -5.45 -9.41
CA MET A 177 6.37 -6.22 -8.16
C MET A 177 6.80 -5.35 -6.97
N PRO A 178 5.97 -5.27 -5.90
CA PRO A 178 6.15 -4.23 -4.89
C PRO A 178 7.24 -4.54 -3.86
N ASP A 179 7.45 -5.81 -3.52
CA ASP A 179 8.39 -6.20 -2.46
C ASP A 179 8.95 -7.63 -2.62
N ALA A 180 9.94 -7.95 -1.78
CA ALA A 180 10.62 -9.25 -1.79
C ALA A 180 9.69 -10.43 -1.43
N TYR A 181 8.65 -10.22 -0.62
CA TYR A 181 7.74 -11.30 -0.23
C TYR A 181 6.85 -11.72 -1.40
N ALA A 182 6.46 -10.78 -2.26
CA ALA A 182 5.76 -11.10 -3.50
C ALA A 182 6.64 -11.97 -4.42
N TYR A 183 7.93 -11.64 -4.58
CA TYR A 183 8.85 -12.47 -5.37
C TYR A 183 9.07 -13.86 -4.78
N ARG A 184 9.20 -13.95 -3.45
CA ARG A 184 9.22 -15.24 -2.74
C ARG A 184 7.96 -16.05 -3.03
N ALA A 185 6.79 -15.41 -2.96
CA ALA A 185 5.53 -16.09 -3.25
C ALA A 185 5.49 -16.61 -4.69
N LEU A 186 5.97 -15.83 -5.67
CA LEU A 186 6.08 -16.27 -7.07
C LEU A 186 6.97 -17.51 -7.18
N ALA A 187 8.17 -17.46 -6.59
CA ALA A 187 9.09 -18.60 -6.57
C ALA A 187 8.47 -19.84 -5.90
N ALA A 188 7.63 -19.65 -4.87
CA ALA A 188 6.98 -20.76 -4.17
C ALA A 188 5.86 -21.42 -4.97
N VAL A 189 5.22 -20.70 -5.90
CA VAL A 189 4.09 -21.19 -6.71
C VAL A 189 4.43 -21.45 -8.18
N SER A 190 5.66 -21.15 -8.61
CA SER A 190 6.09 -21.39 -9.98
C SER A 190 6.52 -22.85 -10.16
N ASP A 191 5.99 -23.47 -11.21
CA ASP A 191 6.34 -24.82 -11.65
C ASP A 191 7.48 -24.81 -12.70
N ASP A 192 7.84 -23.63 -13.21
CA ASP A 192 8.97 -23.45 -14.14
C ASP A 192 10.26 -23.18 -13.35
N PRO A 193 11.27 -24.07 -13.42
CA PRO A 193 12.54 -23.87 -12.72
C PRO A 193 13.24 -22.54 -13.05
N ALA A 194 13.11 -22.04 -14.28
CA ALA A 194 13.75 -20.80 -14.71
C ALA A 194 13.07 -19.58 -14.05
N GLU A 195 11.73 -19.50 -14.11
CA GLU A 195 10.95 -18.45 -13.44
C GLU A 195 11.15 -18.50 -11.92
N ARG A 196 11.14 -19.70 -11.32
CA ARG A 196 11.42 -19.90 -9.89
C ARG A 196 12.79 -19.34 -9.50
N ALA A 197 13.84 -19.69 -10.24
CA ALA A 197 15.19 -19.23 -9.97
C ALA A 197 15.33 -17.72 -10.14
N GLU A 198 14.70 -17.14 -11.16
CA GLU A 198 14.68 -15.70 -11.40
C GLU A 198 13.96 -14.94 -10.28
N ALA A 199 12.77 -15.39 -9.88
CA ALA A 199 12.01 -14.81 -8.79
C ALA A 199 12.79 -14.86 -7.47
N LEU A 200 13.52 -15.95 -7.18
CA LEU A 200 14.42 -16.02 -6.02
C LEU A 200 15.57 -15.02 -6.10
N ARG A 201 16.21 -14.85 -7.27
CA ARG A 201 17.25 -13.83 -7.46
C ARG A 201 16.68 -12.42 -7.21
N ALA A 202 15.51 -12.11 -7.75
CA ALA A 202 14.84 -10.82 -7.57
C ALA A 202 14.46 -10.59 -6.09
N CYS A 203 13.95 -11.61 -5.41
CA CYS A 203 13.68 -11.59 -3.98
C CYS A 203 14.94 -11.21 -3.19
N ARG A 204 16.07 -11.90 -3.42
CA ARG A 204 17.32 -11.68 -2.68
C ARG A 204 17.85 -10.27 -2.89
N ARG A 205 17.84 -9.76 -4.14
CA ARG A 205 18.20 -8.37 -4.44
C ARG A 205 17.34 -7.38 -3.66
N ARG A 206 16.01 -7.58 -3.67
CA ARG A 206 15.06 -6.67 -3.00
C ARG A 206 15.13 -6.74 -1.46
N ALA A 207 15.44 -7.91 -0.90
CA ALA A 207 15.55 -8.11 0.55
C ALA A 207 16.91 -7.68 1.12
N GLY A 208 17.96 -7.60 0.30
CA GLY A 208 19.32 -7.24 0.72
C GLY A 208 19.81 -8.12 1.88
N ALA A 209 20.31 -7.49 2.94
CA ALA A 209 20.81 -8.18 4.15
C ALA A 209 19.77 -9.08 4.85
N ARG A 210 18.48 -9.00 4.50
CA ARG A 210 17.41 -9.83 5.05
C ARG A 210 17.06 -11.06 4.20
N ALA A 211 17.75 -11.26 3.07
CA ALA A 211 17.48 -12.34 2.13
C ALA A 211 17.36 -13.71 2.79
N GLY A 212 18.27 -14.07 3.71
CA GLY A 212 18.23 -15.38 4.40
C GLY A 212 16.99 -15.62 5.28
N SER A 213 16.33 -14.56 5.75
CA SER A 213 15.09 -14.67 6.53
C SER A 213 13.80 -14.46 5.72
N VAL A 214 13.93 -13.91 4.51
CA VAL A 214 12.78 -13.53 3.67
C VAL A 214 12.63 -14.50 2.51
N CYS A 215 13.70 -14.78 1.76
CA CYS A 215 13.65 -15.47 0.47
C CYS A 215 13.81 -16.99 0.59
N THR A 216 13.37 -17.57 1.70
CA THR A 216 13.30 -19.01 1.89
C THR A 216 12.02 -19.56 1.28
N VAL A 217 12.15 -20.62 0.49
CA VAL A 217 11.03 -21.35 -0.13
C VAL A 217 11.19 -22.80 0.28
N THR A 218 10.21 -23.34 0.98
CA THR A 218 10.16 -24.78 1.28
C THR A 218 9.80 -25.53 0.01
N GLU A 219 10.55 -26.59 -0.32
CA GLU A 219 10.25 -27.46 -1.45
C GLU A 219 8.88 -28.13 -1.23
N PRO A 220 8.05 -28.30 -2.27
CA PRO A 220 6.83 -29.09 -2.17
C PRO A 220 7.20 -30.57 -1.96
N GLY A 221 7.23 -31.02 -0.70
CA GLY A 221 7.59 -32.40 -0.31
C GLY A 221 8.11 -32.56 1.12
N ASP A 222 8.54 -31.46 1.76
CA ASP A 222 9.19 -31.48 3.09
C ASP A 222 8.21 -31.29 4.29
N GLY A 223 6.93 -31.64 4.16
CA GLY A 223 5.92 -31.34 5.20
C GLY A 223 4.78 -32.32 5.32
#